data_AF-S9TNI5-F1
#
_entry.id   AF-S9TNI5-F1
#
_cell.length_a   1.000
_cell.length_b   1.000
_cell.length_c   1.000
_cell.angle_alpha   90.00
_cell.angle_beta   90.00
_cell.angle_gamma   90.00
#
_symmetry.space_group_name_H-M   'P 1'
#
loop_
_entity.id
_entity.type
_entity.pdbx_description
1 polymer ?
#
loop_
_entity_poly.entity_id
_entity_poly.type
_entity_poly.pdbx_seq_one_letter_code
_entity_poly.pdbx_strand_id
1 'polypeptide(L)'
;MASGKFVAYFRVSTDQQGASGLGLEAQRKAVIDFLNGGDWELEAEFVEIESGKRNDRPQLDEALAQCKKIGATLVIARLDRLARNVHFISGLMEAGVDFVAADMPNADRFMLHVYAAMSEHEGLRISERTKAALAAAKERGTVLGSHGAILARQNAEAADTAATALRSTVEAIRADGFNTVAAITDELNRRAVPTARGGRWHTTSVQRLLTRLRG
;
A
#
# COMPACT_ATOMS: atom_id res chain seq x y z
N MET A 1 15.63 29.10 -17.44
CA MET A 1 16.66 28.03 -17.44
C MET A 1 16.81 27.57 -15.99
N ALA A 2 16.91 26.27 -15.75
CA ALA A 2 16.97 25.73 -14.38
C ALA A 2 18.27 26.14 -13.70
N SER A 3 18.20 26.60 -12.44
CA SER A 3 19.37 26.96 -11.66
C SER A 3 19.25 26.49 -10.22
N GLY A 4 20.33 25.97 -9.65
CA GLY A 4 20.39 25.50 -8.26
C GLY A 4 20.54 23.99 -8.12
N LYS A 5 20.32 23.49 -6.91
CA LYS A 5 20.47 22.07 -6.56
C LYS A 5 19.19 21.31 -6.80
N PHE A 6 19.29 20.13 -7.40
CA PHE A 6 18.17 19.26 -7.71
C PHE A 6 18.40 17.85 -7.18
N VAL A 7 17.31 17.20 -6.80
CA VAL A 7 17.26 15.76 -6.53
C VAL A 7 16.22 15.15 -7.45
N ALA A 8 16.58 14.11 -8.19
CA ALA A 8 15.63 13.45 -9.08
C ALA A 8 14.96 12.27 -8.40
N TYR A 9 13.65 12.13 -8.61
CA TYR A 9 12.89 10.97 -8.21
C TYR A 9 12.25 10.29 -9.41
N PHE A 10 12.49 8.99 -9.54
CA PHE A 10 12.00 8.13 -10.60
C PHE A 10 11.16 7.00 -10.03
N ARG A 11 10.20 6.51 -10.83
CA ARG A 11 9.37 5.36 -10.45
C ARG A 11 9.24 4.38 -11.59
N VAL A 12 9.41 3.10 -11.28
CA VAL A 12 9.25 1.98 -12.22
C VAL A 12 8.35 0.89 -11.61
N SER A 13 7.53 0.26 -12.46
CA SER A 13 6.68 -0.86 -12.04
C SER A 13 7.41 -2.19 -12.29
N THR A 14 7.32 -3.12 -11.33
CA THR A 14 7.94 -4.45 -11.43
C THR A 14 7.39 -5.29 -12.57
N ASP A 15 6.13 -5.10 -12.95
CA ASP A 15 5.40 -6.10 -13.75
C ASP A 15 5.44 -5.86 -15.26
N GLN A 16 5.86 -4.67 -15.71
CA GLN A 16 5.86 -4.32 -17.15
C GLN A 16 7.12 -3.63 -17.68
N GLN A 17 8.07 -3.22 -16.81
CA GLN A 17 9.22 -2.40 -17.25
C GLN A 17 10.60 -2.94 -16.86
N GLY A 18 10.68 -4.02 -16.08
CA GLY A 18 11.95 -4.66 -15.71
C GLY A 18 12.73 -5.29 -16.87
N ALA A 19 12.11 -5.48 -18.04
CA ALA A 19 12.73 -6.20 -19.16
C ALA A 19 13.42 -5.32 -20.22
N SER A 20 13.22 -3.99 -20.23
CA SER A 20 13.76 -3.14 -21.31
C SER A 20 14.55 -1.91 -20.88
N GLY A 21 14.48 -1.44 -19.63
CA GLY A 21 15.19 -0.22 -19.17
C GLY A 21 14.64 1.11 -19.73
N LEU A 22 13.91 1.05 -20.85
CA LEU A 22 13.38 2.19 -21.62
C LEU A 22 12.51 3.15 -20.80
N GLY A 23 11.79 2.64 -19.78
CA GLY A 23 10.91 3.46 -18.95
C GLY A 23 11.66 4.38 -17.99
N LEU A 24 12.83 3.95 -17.47
CA LEU A 24 13.68 4.76 -16.60
C LEU A 24 14.55 5.71 -17.42
N GLU A 25 15.10 5.23 -18.54
CA GLU A 25 15.90 6.05 -19.45
C GLU A 25 15.09 7.23 -20.02
N ALA A 26 13.84 7.01 -20.42
CA ALA A 26 12.96 8.08 -20.89
C ALA A 26 12.68 9.12 -19.77
N GLN A 27 12.54 8.66 -18.53
CA GLN A 27 12.35 9.57 -17.38
C GLN A 27 13.61 10.39 -17.10
N ARG A 28 14.78 9.74 -17.06
CA ARG A 28 16.08 10.42 -16.90
C ARG A 28 16.29 11.45 -18.01
N LYS A 29 16.03 11.05 -19.26
CA LYS A 29 16.13 11.96 -20.41
C LYS A 29 15.23 13.18 -20.26
N ALA A 30 13.97 13.00 -19.86
CA ALA A 30 13.06 14.13 -19.65
C ALA A 30 13.58 15.10 -18.57
N VAL A 31 14.12 14.58 -17.46
CA VAL A 31 14.71 15.40 -16.41
C VAL A 31 15.94 16.16 -16.90
N ILE A 32 16.86 15.48 -17.58
CA ILE A 32 18.07 16.11 -18.14
C ILE A 32 17.71 17.16 -19.20
N ASP A 33 16.77 16.85 -20.10
CA ASP A 33 16.30 17.79 -21.11
C ASP A 33 15.64 19.02 -20.49
N PHE A 34 14.95 18.88 -19.36
CA PHE A 34 14.40 19.99 -18.60
C PHE A 34 15.47 20.84 -17.90
N LEU A 35 16.47 20.19 -17.30
CA LEU A 35 17.57 20.87 -16.62
C LEU A 35 18.53 21.57 -17.60
N ASN A 36 18.61 21.09 -18.84
CA ASN A 36 19.54 21.61 -19.86
C ASN A 36 19.49 23.13 -20.03
N GLY A 37 20.68 23.72 -20.19
CA GLY A 37 20.87 25.13 -20.53
C GLY A 37 21.00 26.10 -19.34
N GLY A 38 20.97 25.65 -18.09
CA GLY A 38 21.21 26.50 -16.91
C GLY A 38 22.36 26.03 -16.02
N ASP A 39 22.56 26.70 -14.88
CA ASP A 39 23.59 26.40 -13.87
C ASP A 39 22.99 25.55 -12.75
N TRP A 40 22.97 24.23 -12.94
CA TRP A 40 22.31 23.28 -12.06
C TRP A 40 23.25 22.17 -11.58
N GLU A 41 22.95 21.63 -10.41
CA GLU A 41 23.66 20.51 -9.79
C GLU A 41 22.64 19.41 -9.44
N LEU A 42 22.76 18.24 -10.05
CA LEU A 42 21.94 17.07 -9.70
C LEU A 42 22.67 16.25 -8.62
N GLU A 43 22.20 16.36 -7.40
CA GLU A 43 22.88 15.88 -6.18
C GLU A 43 22.64 14.39 -5.91
N ALA A 44 21.44 13.92 -6.25
CA ALA A 44 21.04 12.55 -6.02
C ALA A 44 19.91 12.13 -6.95
N GLU A 45 19.84 10.83 -7.21
CA GLU A 45 18.74 10.19 -7.91
C GLU A 45 18.16 9.06 -7.04
N PHE A 46 16.85 9.07 -6.85
CA PHE A 46 16.11 8.06 -6.10
C PHE A 46 15.19 7.30 -7.05
N VAL A 47 15.19 5.97 -6.99
CA VAL A 47 14.39 5.11 -7.89
C VAL A 47 13.47 4.23 -7.07
N GLU A 48 12.17 4.48 -7.16
CA GLU A 48 11.15 3.69 -6.49
C GLU A 48 10.71 2.51 -7.37
N ILE A 49 10.71 1.32 -6.78
CA ILE A 49 10.28 0.08 -7.44
C ILE A 49 8.93 -0.33 -6.86
N GLU A 50 7.88 -0.14 -7.65
CA GLU A 50 6.52 -0.48 -7.23
C GLU A 50 6.27 -1.98 -7.36
N SER A 51 6.18 -2.68 -6.23
CA SER A 51 5.57 -4.01 -6.15
C SER A 51 4.08 -3.85 -5.87
N GLY A 52 3.21 -4.49 -6.66
CA GLY A 52 1.75 -4.29 -6.66
C GLY A 52 0.99 -4.57 -5.35
N LYS A 53 1.67 -4.77 -4.22
CA LYS A 53 1.08 -5.01 -2.89
C LYS A 53 1.39 -3.96 -1.83
N ARG A 54 2.36 -3.06 -2.02
CA ARG A 54 2.75 -2.07 -0.99
C ARG A 54 2.70 -0.66 -1.55
N ASN A 55 2.03 0.23 -0.80
CA ASN A 55 1.96 1.67 -1.10
C ASN A 55 3.05 2.48 -0.38
N ASP A 56 3.92 1.82 0.40
CA ASP A 56 5.04 2.47 1.08
C ASP A 56 6.03 3.01 0.04
N ARG A 57 6.54 4.23 0.25
CA ARG A 57 7.43 4.92 -0.71
C ARG A 57 8.72 5.38 -0.04
N PRO A 58 9.57 4.46 0.43
CA PRO A 58 10.77 4.82 1.17
C PRO A 58 11.73 5.69 0.36
N GLN A 59 11.82 5.49 -0.96
CA GLN A 59 12.75 6.27 -1.81
C GLN A 59 12.27 7.71 -2.01
N LEU A 60 10.95 7.94 -1.99
CA LEU A 60 10.41 9.29 -2.00
C LEU A 60 10.71 10.02 -0.69
N ASP A 61 10.52 9.34 0.44
CA ASP A 61 10.76 9.94 1.76
C ASP A 61 12.25 10.32 1.93
N GLU A 62 13.16 9.45 1.48
CA GLU A 62 14.59 9.73 1.43
C GLU A 62 14.93 10.90 0.51
N ALA A 63 14.33 10.96 -0.69
CA ALA A 63 14.52 12.09 -1.62
C ALA A 63 14.08 13.42 -0.98
N LEU A 64 12.92 13.45 -0.33
CA LEU A 64 12.42 14.64 0.35
C LEU A 64 13.29 15.06 1.53
N ALA A 65 13.77 14.10 2.32
CA ALA A 65 14.70 14.37 3.41
C ALA A 65 16.02 14.96 2.89
N GLN A 66 16.54 14.43 1.78
CA GLN A 66 17.75 14.94 1.14
C GLN A 66 17.54 16.36 0.60
N CYS A 67 16.43 16.62 -0.09
CA CYS A 67 16.07 17.97 -0.54
C CYS A 67 16.06 18.99 0.59
N LYS A 68 15.41 18.66 1.72
CA LYS A 68 15.39 19.53 2.91
C LYS A 68 16.79 19.81 3.45
N LYS A 69 17.65 18.80 3.47
CA LYS A 69 19.00 18.90 4.04
C LYS A 69 19.90 19.83 3.24
N ILE A 70 19.79 19.81 1.91
CA ILE A 70 20.70 20.54 1.01
C ILE A 70 20.04 21.76 0.36
N GLY A 71 18.76 22.04 0.64
CA GLY A 71 18.00 23.10 0.01
C GLY A 71 17.78 22.87 -1.49
N ALA A 72 17.61 21.61 -1.91
CA ALA A 72 17.40 21.26 -3.31
C ALA A 72 15.92 21.17 -3.69
N THR A 73 15.64 21.41 -4.97
CA THR A 73 14.33 21.21 -5.59
C THR A 73 14.18 19.75 -6.02
N LEU A 74 13.05 19.13 -5.69
CA LEU A 74 12.71 17.79 -6.16
C LEU A 74 12.26 17.86 -7.62
N VAL A 75 12.95 17.16 -8.54
CA VAL A 75 12.55 17.05 -9.94
C VAL A 75 12.00 15.66 -10.23
N ILE A 76 10.86 15.59 -10.92
CA ILE A 76 10.31 14.35 -11.44
C ILE A 76 10.10 14.42 -12.94
N ALA A 77 10.12 13.27 -13.61
CA ALA A 77 9.92 13.22 -15.05
C ALA A 77 8.49 13.55 -15.48
N ARG A 78 7.48 12.98 -14.80
CA ARG A 78 6.08 13.17 -15.16
C ARG A 78 5.11 13.21 -13.99
N LEU A 79 4.22 14.18 -14.01
CA LEU A 79 3.19 14.36 -13.00
C LEU A 79 2.02 13.36 -13.17
N ASP A 80 1.71 12.90 -14.39
CA ASP A 80 0.51 12.11 -14.71
C ASP A 80 0.36 10.76 -13.96
N ARG A 81 1.49 10.13 -13.62
CA ARG A 81 1.53 8.85 -12.90
C ARG A 81 1.55 9.02 -11.39
N LEU A 82 1.93 10.20 -10.90
CA LEU A 82 2.11 10.49 -9.48
C LEU A 82 0.99 11.38 -8.91
N ALA A 83 0.42 12.28 -9.70
CA ALA A 83 -0.66 13.19 -9.31
C ALA A 83 -2.03 12.54 -9.16
N ARG A 84 -2.25 11.36 -9.74
CA ARG A 84 -3.45 10.55 -9.44
C ARG A 84 -3.49 10.05 -8.00
N ASN A 85 -2.39 10.19 -7.27
CA ASN A 85 -2.33 9.88 -5.85
C ASN A 85 -2.35 11.19 -5.06
N VAL A 86 -3.54 11.57 -4.57
CA VAL A 86 -3.74 12.75 -3.72
C VAL A 86 -2.78 12.78 -2.53
N HIS A 87 -2.48 11.61 -1.93
CA HIS A 87 -1.53 11.52 -0.82
C HIS A 87 -0.10 11.89 -1.24
N PHE A 88 0.30 11.62 -2.48
CA PHE A 88 1.60 12.05 -2.98
C PHE A 88 1.68 13.57 -3.08
N ILE A 89 0.69 14.22 -3.69
CA ILE A 89 0.67 15.69 -3.81
C ILE A 89 0.61 16.34 -2.42
N SER A 90 -0.24 15.82 -1.52
CA SER A 90 -0.33 16.30 -0.14
C SER A 90 1.00 16.16 0.59
N GLY A 91 1.66 15.00 0.48
CA GLY A 91 2.95 14.75 1.11
C GLY A 91 4.05 15.68 0.62
N LEU A 92 4.08 15.99 -0.69
CA LEU A 92 5.00 17.00 -1.24
C LEU A 92 4.72 18.39 -0.68
N MET A 93 3.44 18.78 -0.58
CA MET A 93 3.04 20.08 -0.05
C MET A 93 3.35 20.22 1.44
N GLU A 94 3.17 19.17 2.23
CA GLU A 94 3.49 19.11 3.66
C GLU A 94 5.01 19.07 3.90
N ALA A 95 5.77 18.47 2.98
CA ALA A 95 7.22 18.45 3.08
C ALA A 95 7.82 19.86 2.99
N GLY A 96 7.18 20.82 2.32
CA GLY A 96 7.72 22.18 2.20
C GLY A 96 9.01 22.23 1.37
N VAL A 97 9.17 21.28 0.45
CA VAL A 97 10.27 21.20 -0.51
C VAL A 97 9.78 21.73 -1.86
N ASP A 98 10.58 22.58 -2.50
CA ASP A 98 10.27 23.03 -3.86
C ASP A 98 10.32 21.85 -4.83
N PHE A 99 9.42 21.84 -5.80
CA PHE A 99 9.24 20.72 -6.70
C PHE A 99 8.95 21.19 -8.11
N VAL A 100 9.43 20.41 -9.09
CA VAL A 100 9.16 20.63 -10.50
C VAL A 100 8.94 19.32 -11.25
N ALA A 101 7.96 19.31 -12.15
CA ALA A 101 7.73 18.20 -13.05
C ALA A 101 8.26 18.58 -14.45
N ALA A 102 9.13 17.75 -15.02
CA ALA A 102 9.77 18.02 -16.31
C ALA A 102 8.76 18.10 -17.48
N ASP A 103 7.63 17.38 -17.40
CA ASP A 103 6.53 17.46 -18.36
C ASP A 103 5.60 18.68 -18.17
N MET A 104 5.62 19.29 -16.98
CA MET A 104 4.92 20.51 -16.68
C MET A 104 5.83 21.48 -15.91
N PRO A 105 6.81 22.13 -16.59
CA PRO A 105 7.73 23.08 -15.97
C PRO A 105 7.07 24.23 -15.20
N ASN A 106 5.84 24.59 -15.62
CA ASN A 106 5.04 25.66 -15.02
C ASN A 106 4.05 25.15 -13.96
N ALA A 107 4.09 23.86 -13.59
CA ALA A 107 3.29 23.33 -12.49
C ALA A 107 3.86 23.86 -11.17
N ASP A 108 3.51 25.09 -10.85
CA ASP A 108 3.80 25.70 -9.58
C ASP A 108 2.99 25.04 -8.44
N ARG A 109 3.27 25.48 -7.21
CA ARG A 109 2.55 25.01 -6.02
C ARG A 109 1.04 25.22 -6.12
N PHE A 110 0.56 26.24 -6.83
CA PHE A 110 -0.87 26.49 -7.02
C PHE A 110 -1.51 25.42 -7.91
N MET A 111 -0.90 25.10 -9.04
CA MET A 111 -1.37 24.03 -9.93
C MET A 111 -1.46 22.69 -9.22
N LEU A 112 -0.55 22.39 -8.28
CA LEU A 112 -0.64 21.19 -7.45
C LEU A 112 -1.90 21.17 -6.57
N HIS A 113 -2.28 22.28 -5.95
CA HIS A 113 -3.51 22.37 -5.16
C HIS A 113 -4.74 22.13 -6.05
N VAL A 114 -4.74 22.69 -7.26
CA VAL A 114 -5.82 22.46 -8.23
C VAL A 114 -5.89 20.98 -8.62
N TYR A 115 -4.77 20.34 -8.92
CA TYR A 115 -4.73 18.91 -9.26
C TYR A 115 -5.16 18.02 -8.09
N ALA A 116 -4.75 18.34 -6.86
CA ALA A 116 -5.17 17.62 -5.67
C ALA A 116 -6.69 17.70 -5.49
N ALA A 117 -7.25 18.91 -5.56
CA ALA A 117 -8.69 19.13 -5.46
C ALA A 117 -9.48 18.45 -6.57
N MET A 118 -9.00 18.51 -7.82
CA MET A 118 -9.63 17.81 -8.95
C MET A 118 -9.60 16.29 -8.77
N SER A 119 -8.50 15.74 -8.28
CA SER A 119 -8.34 14.30 -8.05
C SER A 119 -9.23 13.81 -6.91
N GLU A 120 -9.35 14.58 -5.84
CA GLU A 120 -10.31 14.32 -4.75
C GLU A 120 -11.75 14.32 -5.27
N HIS A 121 -12.13 15.35 -6.03
CA HIS A 121 -13.46 15.45 -6.62
C HIS A 121 -13.78 14.29 -7.56
N GLU A 122 -12.83 13.87 -8.41
CA GLU A 122 -13.02 12.70 -9.27
C GLU A 122 -13.19 11.40 -8.46
N GLY A 123 -12.40 11.23 -7.39
CA GLY A 123 -12.52 10.10 -6.47
C GLY A 123 -13.90 10.04 -5.81
N LEU A 124 -14.41 11.19 -5.34
CA LEU A 124 -15.76 11.33 -4.79
C LEU A 124 -16.81 10.96 -5.84
N ARG A 125 -16.71 11.50 -7.05
CA ARG A 125 -17.66 11.23 -8.15
C ARG A 125 -17.70 9.76 -8.55
N ILE A 126 -16.55 9.07 -8.58
CA ILE A 126 -16.48 7.62 -8.83
C ILE A 126 -17.18 6.85 -7.69
N SER A 127 -16.96 7.26 -6.44
CA SER A 127 -17.60 6.66 -5.27
C SER A 127 -19.12 6.83 -5.32
N GLU A 128 -19.60 8.04 -5.60
CA GLU A 128 -21.02 8.36 -5.75
C GLU A 128 -21.67 7.54 -6.87
N ARG A 129 -21.05 7.48 -8.04
CA ARG A 129 -21.55 6.66 -9.16
C ARG A 129 -21.62 5.19 -8.81
N THR A 130 -20.60 4.66 -8.12
CA THR A 130 -20.58 3.26 -7.66
C THR A 130 -21.70 3.00 -6.67
N LYS A 131 -21.89 3.89 -5.68
CA LYS A 131 -22.97 3.79 -4.69
C LYS A 131 -24.35 3.82 -5.37
N ALA A 132 -24.55 4.74 -6.32
CA ALA A 132 -25.79 4.85 -7.07
C ALA A 132 -26.06 3.58 -7.90
N ALA A 133 -25.04 3.04 -8.58
CA ALA A 133 -25.16 1.80 -9.34
C ALA A 133 -25.49 0.60 -8.46
N LEU A 134 -24.87 0.48 -7.27
CA LEU A 134 -25.16 -0.56 -6.29
C LEU A 134 -26.57 -0.42 -5.71
N ALA A 135 -27.01 0.80 -5.38
CA ALA A 135 -28.37 1.06 -4.90
C ALA A 135 -29.42 0.63 -5.93
N ALA A 136 -29.25 1.03 -7.20
CA ALA A 136 -30.13 0.64 -8.28
C ALA A 136 -30.11 -0.90 -8.54
N ALA A 137 -28.95 -1.54 -8.40
CA ALA A 137 -28.85 -3.00 -8.51
C ALA A 137 -29.61 -3.71 -7.38
N LYS A 138 -29.52 -3.18 -6.15
CA LYS A 138 -30.27 -3.68 -4.98
C LYS A 138 -31.79 -3.52 -5.17
N GLU A 139 -32.25 -2.37 -5.67
CA GLU A 139 -33.67 -2.13 -5.99
C GLU A 139 -34.18 -3.09 -7.08
N ARG A 140 -33.34 -3.42 -8.06
CA ARG A 140 -33.63 -4.46 -9.07
C ARG A 140 -33.55 -5.89 -8.51
N GLY A 141 -33.33 -6.08 -7.21
CA GLY A 141 -33.25 -7.40 -6.57
C GLY A 141 -31.94 -8.15 -6.78
N THR A 142 -30.87 -7.49 -7.26
CA THR A 142 -29.56 -8.13 -7.42
C THR A 142 -28.94 -8.39 -6.04
N VAL A 143 -28.59 -9.65 -5.76
CA VAL A 143 -27.89 -10.02 -4.52
C VAL A 143 -26.44 -9.56 -4.60
N LEU A 144 -26.13 -8.46 -3.94
CA LEU A 144 -24.76 -7.95 -3.80
C LEU A 144 -23.98 -8.78 -2.77
N GLY A 145 -22.69 -9.01 -3.01
CA GLY A 145 -21.81 -9.69 -2.04
C GLY A 145 -22.00 -11.21 -1.91
N SER A 146 -22.71 -11.85 -2.85
CA SER A 146 -22.96 -13.30 -2.86
C SER A 146 -21.69 -14.15 -2.75
N HIS A 147 -20.63 -13.78 -3.49
CA HIS A 147 -19.32 -14.44 -3.39
C HIS A 147 -18.65 -14.28 -2.01
N GLY A 148 -18.85 -13.13 -1.35
CA GLY A 148 -18.33 -12.90 0.00
C GLY A 148 -19.01 -13.78 1.04
N ALA A 149 -20.32 -13.98 0.93
CA ALA A 149 -21.08 -14.87 1.81
C ALA A 149 -20.66 -16.35 1.64
N ILE A 150 -20.47 -16.79 0.38
CA ILE A 150 -19.97 -18.14 0.08
C ILE A 150 -18.57 -18.34 0.68
N LEU A 151 -17.67 -17.39 0.45
CA LEU A 151 -16.30 -17.48 0.96
C LEU A 151 -16.24 -17.41 2.50
N ALA A 152 -17.09 -16.60 3.14
CA ALA A 152 -17.22 -16.55 4.58
C ALA A 152 -17.67 -17.89 5.17
N ARG A 153 -18.64 -18.54 4.52
CA ARG A 153 -19.12 -19.86 4.91
C ARG A 153 -18.04 -20.93 4.76
N GLN A 154 -17.35 -20.96 3.62
CA GLN A 154 -16.24 -21.89 3.37
C GLN A 154 -15.12 -21.71 4.40
N ASN A 155 -14.78 -20.47 4.74
CA ASN A 155 -13.78 -20.16 5.75
C ASN A 155 -14.22 -20.59 7.17
N ALA A 156 -15.51 -20.48 7.48
CA ALA A 156 -16.05 -20.96 8.75
C ALA A 156 -15.98 -22.49 8.85
N GLU A 157 -16.46 -23.20 7.83
CA GLU A 157 -16.43 -24.67 7.75
C GLU A 157 -15.00 -25.23 7.83
N ALA A 158 -14.05 -24.59 7.14
CA ALA A 158 -12.63 -24.95 7.22
C ALA A 158 -12.05 -24.72 8.63
N ALA A 159 -12.43 -23.62 9.30
CA ALA A 159 -11.99 -23.33 10.66
C ALA A 159 -12.57 -24.32 11.69
N ASP A 160 -13.82 -24.75 11.51
CA ASP A 160 -14.47 -25.72 12.39
C ASP A 160 -13.90 -27.13 12.20
N THR A 161 -13.58 -27.51 10.96
CA THR A 161 -12.86 -28.75 10.64
C THR A 161 -11.49 -28.77 11.30
N ALA A 162 -10.72 -27.69 11.14
CA ALA A 162 -9.41 -27.55 11.77
C ALA A 162 -9.48 -27.54 13.30
N ALA A 163 -10.50 -26.90 13.88
CA ALA A 163 -10.74 -26.92 15.31
C ALA A 163 -10.99 -28.35 15.80
N THR A 164 -11.87 -29.08 15.11
CA THR A 164 -12.21 -30.47 15.45
C THR A 164 -11.00 -31.40 15.38
N ALA A 165 -10.13 -31.23 14.38
CA ALA A 165 -8.89 -31.99 14.26
C ALA A 165 -7.93 -31.77 15.45
N LEU A 166 -7.99 -30.60 16.10
CA LEU A 166 -7.17 -30.25 17.27
C LEU A 166 -7.82 -30.61 18.61
N ARG A 167 -9.05 -31.17 18.62
CA ARG A 167 -9.81 -31.47 19.83
C ARG A 167 -9.03 -32.36 20.80
N SER A 168 -8.52 -33.49 20.31
CA SER A 168 -7.75 -34.45 21.12
C SER A 168 -6.47 -33.83 21.70
N THR A 169 -5.78 -33.01 20.91
CA THR A 169 -4.58 -32.27 21.35
C THR A 169 -4.91 -31.31 22.49
N VAL A 170 -6.00 -30.55 22.37
CA VAL A 170 -6.45 -29.60 23.40
C VAL A 170 -6.91 -30.33 24.66
N GLU A 171 -7.60 -31.46 24.52
CA GLU A 171 -8.04 -32.30 25.64
C GLU A 171 -6.84 -32.91 26.39
N ALA A 172 -5.82 -33.40 25.68
CA ALA A 172 -4.58 -33.88 26.28
C ALA A 172 -3.85 -32.77 27.05
N ILE A 173 -3.73 -31.57 26.47
CA ILE A 173 -3.13 -30.41 27.13
C ILE A 173 -3.87 -30.05 28.43
N ARG A 174 -5.20 -30.12 28.44
CA ARG A 174 -5.99 -29.87 29.65
C ARG A 174 -5.82 -30.97 30.69
N ALA A 175 -5.73 -32.23 30.26
CA ALA A 175 -5.47 -33.37 31.14
C ALA A 175 -4.11 -33.24 31.84
N ASP A 176 -3.12 -32.64 31.17
CA ASP A 176 -1.81 -32.32 31.73
C ASP A 176 -1.84 -31.11 32.70
N GLY A 177 -3.00 -30.51 32.94
CA GLY A 177 -3.21 -29.44 33.94
C GLY A 177 -3.23 -28.01 33.37
N PHE A 178 -2.99 -27.84 32.06
CA PHE A 178 -2.99 -26.52 31.42
C PHE A 178 -4.41 -26.08 31.06
N ASN A 179 -5.08 -25.44 32.02
CA ASN A 179 -6.51 -25.12 31.92
C ASN A 179 -6.85 -23.67 31.53
N THR A 180 -5.86 -22.76 31.52
CA THR A 180 -6.08 -21.36 31.12
C THR A 180 -5.79 -21.18 29.62
N VAL A 181 -6.40 -20.16 29.00
CA VAL A 181 -6.17 -19.86 27.57
C VAL A 181 -4.69 -19.56 27.31
N ALA A 182 -4.02 -18.84 28.22
CA ALA A 182 -2.60 -18.55 28.14
C ALA A 182 -1.77 -19.85 28.21
N ALA A 183 -2.02 -20.69 29.21
CA ALA A 183 -1.32 -21.97 29.37
C ALA A 183 -1.50 -22.89 28.16
N ILE A 184 -2.71 -22.99 27.58
CA ILE A 184 -2.96 -23.77 26.37
C ILE A 184 -2.23 -23.17 25.15
N THR A 185 -2.14 -21.84 25.07
CA THR A 185 -1.40 -21.15 23.99
C THR A 185 0.08 -21.48 24.05
N ASP A 186 0.68 -21.33 25.23
CA ASP A 186 2.10 -21.60 25.46
C ASP A 186 2.40 -23.07 25.19
N GLU A 187 1.52 -23.97 25.64
CA GLU A 187 1.69 -25.41 25.46
C GLU A 187 1.54 -25.85 24.01
N LEU A 188 0.59 -25.30 23.25
CA LEU A 188 0.46 -25.55 21.81
C LEU A 188 1.71 -25.10 21.04
N ASN A 189 2.26 -23.93 21.41
CA ASN A 189 3.49 -23.42 20.81
C ASN A 189 4.71 -24.26 21.22
N ARG A 190 4.80 -24.68 22.49
CA ARG A 190 5.88 -25.54 23.00
C ARG A 190 5.90 -26.91 22.31
N ARG A 191 4.71 -27.48 22.02
CA ARG A 191 4.55 -28.73 21.26
C ARG A 191 4.73 -28.55 19.75
N ALA A 192 5.03 -27.34 19.28
CA ALA A 192 5.15 -27.00 17.86
C ALA A 192 3.91 -27.38 17.02
N VAL A 193 2.72 -27.33 17.62
CA VAL A 193 1.46 -27.60 16.91
C VAL A 193 1.15 -26.40 16.03
N PRO A 194 1.16 -26.52 14.69
CA PRO A 194 0.92 -25.38 13.82
C PRO A 194 -0.55 -24.94 13.88
N THR A 195 -0.80 -23.64 13.74
CA THR A 195 -2.14 -23.15 13.42
C THR A 195 -2.56 -23.60 12.00
N ALA A 196 -3.84 -23.46 11.66
CA ALA A 196 -4.35 -23.77 10.31
C ALA A 196 -3.63 -23.02 9.16
N ARG A 197 -2.90 -21.94 9.46
CA ARG A 197 -2.08 -21.18 8.49
C ARG A 197 -0.57 -21.37 8.66
N GLY A 198 -0.14 -22.36 9.46
CA GLY A 198 1.27 -22.68 9.69
C GLY A 198 2.01 -21.74 10.65
N GLY A 199 1.31 -20.81 11.31
CA GLY A 199 1.90 -19.86 12.26
C GLY A 199 1.80 -20.33 13.73
N ARG A 200 2.38 -19.52 14.62
CA ARG A 200 2.30 -19.67 16.09
C ARG A 200 0.90 -19.36 16.62
N TRP A 201 0.55 -19.95 17.75
CA TRP A 201 -0.67 -19.65 18.48
C TRP A 201 -0.55 -18.34 19.26
N HIS A 202 -1.63 -17.56 19.21
CA HIS A 202 -1.86 -16.40 20.06
C HIS A 202 -3.11 -16.66 20.90
N THR A 203 -3.21 -16.00 22.05
CA THR A 203 -4.32 -16.17 23.00
C THR A 203 -5.70 -15.97 22.37
N THR A 204 -5.84 -14.98 21.48
CA THR A 204 -7.09 -14.71 20.73
C THR A 204 -7.46 -15.85 19.77
N SER A 205 -6.47 -16.47 19.13
CA SER A 205 -6.68 -17.63 18.26
C SER A 205 -7.06 -18.88 19.05
N VAL A 206 -6.47 -19.08 20.23
CA VAL A 206 -6.84 -20.19 21.13
C VAL A 206 -8.23 -19.98 21.71
N GLN A 207 -8.59 -18.76 22.12
CA GLN A 207 -9.96 -18.47 22.57
C GLN A 207 -10.99 -18.81 21.49
N ARG A 208 -10.73 -18.42 20.23
CA ARG A 208 -11.56 -18.74 19.07
C ARG A 208 -11.64 -20.24 18.76
N LEU A 209 -10.54 -20.98 18.96
CA LEU A 209 -10.49 -22.43 18.86
C LEU A 209 -11.38 -23.07 19.93
N LEU A 210 -11.24 -22.64 21.18
CA LEU A 210 -12.00 -23.19 22.30
C LEU A 210 -13.49 -22.89 22.21
N THR A 211 -13.88 -21.71 21.72
CA THR A 211 -15.29 -21.39 21.45
C THR A 211 -15.87 -22.36 20.42
N ARG A 212 -15.18 -22.61 19.31
CA ARG A 212 -15.63 -23.57 18.28
C ARG A 212 -15.75 -25.00 18.79
N LEU A 213 -14.83 -25.42 19.66
CA LEU A 213 -14.86 -26.77 20.24
C LEU A 213 -16.03 -27.02 21.18
N ARG A 214 -16.64 -25.94 21.72
CA ARG A 214 -17.79 -25.99 22.63
C ARG A 214 -19.15 -26.00 21.91
N GLY A 215 -19.19 -25.63 20.63
CA GLY A 215 -20.43 -25.35 19.90
C GLY A 215 -20.81 -23.89 20.00
#